data_AF-A0A1V1NZB5-F1
#
_entry.id   AF-A0A1V1NZB5-F1
#
_cell.length_a   1.000
_cell.length_b   1.000
_cell.length_c   1.000
_cell.angle_alpha   90.00
_cell.angle_beta   90.00
_cell.angle_gamma   90.00
#
_symmetry.space_group_name_H-M   'P 1'
#
loop_
_entity.id
_entity.type
_entity.pdbx_description
1 polymer ?
#
loop_
_entity_poly.entity_id
_entity_poly.type
_entity_poly.pdbx_seq_one_letter_code
_entity_poly.pdbx_strand_id
1 'polypeptide(L)'
;MNYKNLSVSLAQVDCPNYPAPPYHPCRSHPELTNLPYSLCPSNNNHNSIYEAVRDCLIKLKLDNRNIETNQWNPFQSFIKPGQNAVLKPNLVFDQHPLGLKGTLCTITHASVLRPLIDYILLATAGNVNISICDVPLQSANWNNLIFLGGYNSLIDFYSSYGINISLIDLRKEIAIFDPLNIIVKRLVKDRDPLGYCVVDLAQKSALYPVIQFHKKFRITDYHGKAVSKHHNFNKNEYLIPKTILSANFFLNVPKLKTHRKAGITCAMKNLIGINGDKSWIAHHRAGACQFGGDEYPRFHLKNYLRWHLWAFLKSYKHTIWLAKLIKKLYYKKVTAGKTIESLKMTSDFHDMMEGSWYGNDTIWRCIADLNHIIFFADINGQMHHDPVRNYLTVVDAVIAGENEGPMQNMPKNAGIILSGFNPLMIDYIAT
;
A
#
# COMPACT_ATOMS: atom_id res chain seq x y z
N MET A 1 -11.52 -21.76 3.47
CA MET A 1 -10.59 -20.71 2.97
C MET A 1 -9.68 -20.23 4.09
N ASN A 2 -8.48 -19.75 3.75
CA ASN A 2 -7.32 -19.79 4.64
C ASN A 2 -7.20 -18.67 5.70
N TYR A 3 -8.05 -17.63 5.71
CA TYR A 3 -7.86 -16.48 6.62
C TYR A 3 -7.99 -16.80 8.14
N LYS A 4 -8.67 -17.91 8.50
CA LYS A 4 -8.71 -18.44 9.88
C LYS A 4 -7.41 -19.14 10.28
N ASN A 5 -6.55 -19.47 9.32
CA ASN A 5 -5.23 -20.02 9.57
C ASN A 5 -4.32 -18.91 10.09
N LEU A 6 -3.84 -19.07 11.31
CA LEU A 6 -3.01 -18.09 12.02
C LEU A 6 -1.51 -18.31 11.78
N SER A 7 -1.12 -19.28 10.94
CA SER A 7 0.27 -19.52 10.58
C SER A 7 0.88 -18.33 9.88
N VAL A 8 2.06 -17.93 10.35
CA VAL A 8 2.94 -16.93 9.75
C VAL A 8 4.30 -17.59 9.56
N SER A 9 4.87 -17.48 8.36
CA SER A 9 6.24 -17.91 8.08
C SER A 9 7.15 -16.70 7.96
N LEU A 10 8.41 -16.89 8.32
CA LEU A 10 9.48 -15.91 8.17
C LEU A 10 10.68 -16.56 7.48
N ALA A 11 11.25 -15.86 6.51
CA ALA A 11 12.48 -16.25 5.83
C ALA A 11 13.46 -15.07 5.82
N GLN A 12 14.74 -15.39 6.01
CA GLN A 12 15.83 -14.42 5.96
C GLN A 12 16.35 -14.30 4.52
N VAL A 13 16.76 -13.10 4.15
CA VAL A 13 17.41 -12.76 2.89
C VAL A 13 18.88 -12.50 3.19
N ASP A 14 19.78 -13.35 2.66
CA ASP A 14 21.21 -13.33 2.99
C ASP A 14 21.88 -11.97 2.71
N CYS A 15 21.44 -11.29 1.65
CA CYS A 15 21.91 -9.97 1.24
C CYS A 15 20.70 -9.05 1.09
N PRO A 16 20.44 -8.12 2.03
CA PRO A 16 19.24 -7.27 2.04
C PRO A 16 19.31 -6.14 0.99
N ASN A 17 19.50 -6.51 -0.27
CA ASN A 17 19.51 -5.63 -1.43
C ASN A 17 18.58 -6.20 -2.50
N TYR A 18 17.96 -5.33 -3.29
CA TYR A 18 17.18 -5.78 -4.43
C TYR A 18 18.10 -6.20 -5.58
N PRO A 19 17.89 -7.39 -6.18
CA PRO A 19 18.68 -7.86 -7.30
C PRO A 19 18.33 -7.09 -8.58
N ALA A 20 19.19 -7.17 -9.59
CA ALA A 20 18.88 -6.62 -10.90
C ALA A 20 17.81 -7.47 -11.62
N PRO A 21 17.03 -6.87 -12.54
CA PRO A 21 16.06 -7.62 -13.36
C PRO A 21 16.75 -8.70 -14.22
N PRO A 22 16.02 -9.75 -14.65
CA PRO A 22 14.57 -9.93 -14.51
C PRO A 22 14.18 -10.70 -13.22
N TYR A 23 15.08 -10.68 -12.21
CA TYR A 23 14.87 -11.28 -10.88
C TYR A 23 14.74 -12.81 -10.91
N HIS A 24 15.54 -13.50 -11.72
CA HIS A 24 15.62 -14.97 -11.71
C HIS A 24 15.96 -15.54 -10.33
N PRO A 25 15.58 -16.78 -10.00
CA PRO A 25 16.04 -17.45 -8.78
C PRO A 25 17.55 -17.64 -8.79
N CYS A 26 18.15 -17.80 -7.61
CA CYS A 26 19.59 -18.07 -7.47
C CYS A 26 19.99 -19.44 -8.04
N ARG A 27 19.07 -20.39 -8.03
CA ARG A 27 19.29 -21.77 -8.43
C ARG A 27 18.08 -22.31 -9.17
N SER A 28 18.29 -23.39 -9.92
CA SER A 28 17.19 -24.13 -10.54
C SER A 28 16.40 -24.87 -9.47
N HIS A 29 15.08 -24.82 -9.57
CA HIS A 29 14.16 -25.56 -8.70
C HIS A 29 13.37 -26.58 -9.54
N PRO A 30 13.21 -27.84 -9.09
CA PRO A 30 12.58 -28.90 -9.87
C PRO A 30 11.19 -28.54 -10.39
N GLU A 31 10.37 -27.89 -9.57
CA GLU A 31 8.98 -27.56 -9.90
C GLU A 31 8.84 -26.47 -10.98
N LEU A 32 9.86 -25.61 -11.12
CA LEU A 32 9.82 -24.48 -12.06
C LEU A 32 10.15 -24.90 -13.49
N THR A 33 10.55 -26.16 -13.72
CA THR A 33 10.82 -26.71 -15.06
C THR A 33 9.57 -26.78 -15.94
N ASN A 34 8.39 -26.76 -15.34
CA ASN A 34 7.09 -26.80 -16.03
C ASN A 34 6.58 -25.41 -16.45
N LEU A 35 7.34 -24.33 -16.20
CA LEU A 35 6.98 -23.00 -16.68
C LEU A 35 7.18 -22.88 -18.19
N PRO A 36 6.42 -22.00 -18.88
CA PRO A 36 6.52 -21.82 -20.33
C PRO A 36 7.80 -21.07 -20.77
N TYR A 37 8.74 -20.86 -19.86
CA TYR A 37 10.01 -20.17 -20.10
C TYR A 37 11.13 -20.77 -19.25
N SER A 38 12.34 -20.70 -19.78
CA SER A 38 13.53 -21.10 -19.04
C SER A 38 13.93 -20.03 -18.04
N LEU A 39 14.13 -20.43 -16.79
CA LEU A 39 14.80 -19.61 -15.80
C LEU A 39 16.30 -19.81 -15.97
N CYS A 40 17.06 -18.72 -16.15
CA CYS A 40 18.51 -18.74 -16.15
C CYS A 40 18.99 -18.29 -14.76
N PRO A 41 19.39 -19.21 -13.86
CA PRO A 41 19.98 -18.83 -12.59
C PRO A 41 21.22 -18.01 -12.89
N SER A 42 21.25 -16.75 -12.46
CA SER A 42 22.40 -15.89 -12.76
C SER A 42 23.53 -16.19 -11.78
N ASN A 43 24.66 -16.70 -12.28
CA ASN A 43 25.87 -16.91 -11.48
C ASN A 43 26.37 -15.63 -10.79
N ASN A 44 26.01 -14.45 -11.31
CA ASN A 44 26.49 -13.15 -10.82
C ASN A 44 25.46 -12.34 -10.01
N ASN A 45 24.19 -12.77 -9.95
CA ASN A 45 23.12 -12.04 -9.27
C ASN A 45 22.40 -12.97 -8.29
N HIS A 46 22.80 -12.93 -7.02
CA HIS A 46 22.18 -13.70 -5.95
C HIS A 46 20.82 -13.08 -5.58
N ASN A 47 19.73 -13.48 -6.26
CA ASN A 47 18.36 -13.16 -5.86
C ASN A 47 17.89 -14.03 -4.68
N SER A 48 18.45 -13.78 -3.49
CA SER A 48 18.02 -14.46 -2.25
C SER A 48 16.58 -14.12 -1.84
N ILE A 49 15.98 -13.08 -2.42
CA ILE A 49 14.57 -12.73 -2.22
C ILE A 49 13.65 -13.81 -2.81
N TYR A 50 13.97 -14.34 -3.99
CA TYR A 50 13.20 -15.44 -4.58
C TYR A 50 13.20 -16.66 -3.65
N GLU A 51 14.37 -17.03 -3.15
CA GLU A 51 14.55 -18.14 -2.23
C GLU A 51 13.81 -17.91 -0.91
N ALA A 52 13.85 -16.69 -0.37
CA ALA A 52 13.13 -16.35 0.86
C ALA A 52 11.59 -16.40 0.70
N VAL A 53 11.06 -15.96 -0.45
CA VAL A 53 9.63 -16.11 -0.75
C VAL A 53 9.29 -17.61 -0.87
N ARG A 54 10.08 -18.39 -1.61
CA ARG A 54 9.89 -19.84 -1.75
C ARG A 54 9.92 -20.56 -0.40
N ASP A 55 10.90 -20.25 0.45
CA ASP A 55 11.05 -20.80 1.80
C ASP A 55 9.85 -20.45 2.69
N CYS A 56 9.30 -19.23 2.58
CA CYS A 56 8.04 -18.90 3.25
C CYS A 56 6.89 -19.81 2.82
N LEU A 57 6.73 -20.09 1.51
CA LEU A 57 5.68 -20.99 1.01
C LEU A 57 5.86 -22.43 1.53
N ILE A 58 7.10 -22.91 1.62
CA ILE A 58 7.46 -24.22 2.21
C ILE A 58 7.10 -24.26 3.69
N LYS A 59 7.50 -23.24 4.46
CA LYS A 59 7.22 -23.13 5.91
C LYS A 59 5.72 -23.03 6.22
N LEU A 60 4.94 -22.44 5.31
CA LEU A 60 3.46 -22.47 5.37
C LEU A 60 2.86 -23.83 5.01
N LYS A 61 3.68 -24.82 4.61
CA LYS A 61 3.30 -26.18 4.24
C LYS A 61 2.32 -26.21 3.08
N LEU A 62 2.45 -25.27 2.14
CA LEU A 62 1.62 -25.25 0.94
C LEU A 62 2.02 -26.42 0.04
N ASP A 63 1.04 -27.26 -0.29
CA ASP A 63 1.25 -28.50 -1.04
C ASP A 63 2.30 -29.43 -0.40
N ASN A 64 2.18 -29.62 0.92
CA ASN A 64 3.18 -30.27 1.78
C ASN A 64 3.72 -31.62 1.29
N ARG A 65 2.93 -32.41 0.56
CA ARG A 65 3.35 -33.75 0.11
C ARG A 65 4.35 -33.70 -1.05
N ASN A 66 4.38 -32.61 -1.79
CA ASN A 66 5.16 -32.47 -3.01
C ASN A 66 6.32 -31.48 -2.86
N ILE A 67 6.53 -30.87 -1.68
CA ILE A 67 7.61 -29.91 -1.43
C ILE A 67 8.95 -30.46 -1.95
N GLU A 68 9.69 -29.61 -2.67
CA GLU A 68 10.99 -29.94 -3.29
C GLU A 68 10.96 -31.03 -4.38
N THR A 69 9.78 -31.42 -4.86
CA THR A 69 9.63 -32.29 -6.03
C THR A 69 9.27 -31.48 -7.28
N ASN A 70 9.37 -32.09 -8.47
CA ASN A 70 8.88 -31.49 -9.72
C ASN A 70 7.36 -31.30 -9.78
N GLN A 71 6.61 -31.89 -8.83
CA GLN A 71 5.16 -31.76 -8.70
C GLN A 71 4.74 -30.66 -7.73
N TRP A 72 5.69 -29.99 -7.05
CA TRP A 72 5.34 -28.99 -6.04
C TRP A 72 4.58 -27.81 -6.65
N ASN A 73 3.35 -27.58 -6.19
CA ASN A 73 2.53 -26.50 -6.69
C ASN A 73 1.83 -25.77 -5.53
N PRO A 74 2.50 -24.80 -4.89
CA PRO A 74 1.99 -24.17 -3.66
C PRO A 74 0.67 -23.43 -3.86
N PHE A 75 0.35 -22.99 -5.08
CA PHE A 75 -0.85 -22.20 -5.38
C PHE A 75 -1.99 -22.99 -6.05
N GLN A 76 -1.85 -24.29 -6.28
CA GLN A 76 -2.88 -25.13 -6.93
C GLN A 76 -4.26 -25.10 -6.24
N SER A 77 -4.29 -24.84 -4.93
CA SER A 77 -5.52 -24.75 -4.13
C SER A 77 -6.09 -23.33 -4.06
N PHE A 78 -5.31 -22.32 -4.45
CA PHE A 78 -5.69 -20.90 -4.37
C PHE A 78 -6.29 -20.38 -5.67
N ILE A 79 -5.87 -20.93 -6.81
CA ILE A 79 -6.31 -20.45 -8.12
C ILE A 79 -6.42 -21.60 -9.12
N LYS A 80 -7.40 -21.50 -10.03
CA LYS A 80 -7.65 -22.44 -11.12
C LYS A 80 -7.43 -21.77 -12.48
N PRO A 81 -7.17 -22.55 -13.55
CA PRO A 81 -7.09 -22.01 -14.91
C PRO A 81 -8.31 -21.14 -15.29
N GLY A 82 -8.07 -20.02 -15.96
CA GLY A 82 -9.07 -19.03 -16.39
C GLY A 82 -9.54 -18.04 -15.32
N GLN A 83 -9.03 -18.15 -14.08
CA GLN A 83 -9.40 -17.24 -12.99
C GLN A 83 -8.54 -15.96 -12.94
N ASN A 84 -8.91 -15.03 -12.07
CA ASN A 84 -8.23 -13.77 -11.88
C ASN A 84 -7.32 -13.80 -10.63
N ALA A 85 -6.02 -13.55 -10.83
CA ALA A 85 -5.05 -13.27 -9.77
C ALA A 85 -4.81 -11.76 -9.69
N VAL A 86 -4.92 -11.19 -8.49
CA VAL A 86 -4.67 -9.77 -8.24
C VAL A 86 -3.55 -9.62 -7.22
N LEU A 87 -2.45 -8.99 -7.62
CA LEU A 87 -1.33 -8.65 -6.76
C LEU A 87 -1.42 -7.17 -6.39
N LYS A 88 -1.45 -6.91 -5.08
CA LYS A 88 -1.55 -5.57 -4.50
C LYS A 88 -0.23 -5.20 -3.80
N PRO A 89 0.74 -4.61 -4.51
CA PRO A 89 1.94 -4.04 -3.87
C PRO A 89 1.60 -2.82 -3.00
N ASN A 90 2.58 -2.28 -2.29
CA ASN A 90 2.53 -0.94 -1.70
C ASN A 90 3.33 0.03 -2.60
N LEU A 91 2.65 0.86 -3.39
CA LEU A 91 3.25 1.84 -4.31
C LEU A 91 2.92 3.28 -3.88
N VAL A 92 3.17 3.63 -2.62
CA VAL A 92 2.62 4.85 -2.01
C VAL A 92 2.95 6.18 -2.73
N PHE A 93 4.22 6.42 -3.06
CA PHE A 93 4.72 7.69 -3.62
C PHE A 93 6.12 7.53 -4.22
N ASP A 94 6.43 8.32 -5.24
CA ASP A 94 7.65 8.18 -6.04
C ASP A 94 8.83 9.04 -5.56
N GLN A 95 8.64 9.88 -4.54
CA GLN A 95 9.66 10.82 -4.09
C GLN A 95 10.01 10.60 -2.61
N HIS A 96 11.31 10.67 -2.33
CA HIS A 96 11.85 10.64 -0.98
C HIS A 96 13.02 11.61 -0.87
N PRO A 97 13.21 12.31 0.27
CA PRO A 97 14.35 13.23 0.46
C PRO A 97 15.73 12.58 0.29
N LEU A 98 15.82 11.26 0.44
CA LEU A 98 17.04 10.45 0.27
C LEU A 98 17.17 9.85 -1.15
N GLY A 99 16.33 10.28 -2.10
CA GLY A 99 16.29 9.71 -3.45
C GLY A 99 15.89 8.23 -3.46
N LEU A 100 16.42 7.47 -4.42
CA LEU A 100 16.06 6.07 -4.66
C LEU A 100 16.16 5.19 -3.41
N LYS A 101 17.24 5.31 -2.63
CA LYS A 101 17.44 4.51 -1.40
C LYS A 101 16.29 4.68 -0.40
N GLY A 102 15.78 5.91 -0.29
CA GLY A 102 14.63 6.23 0.53
C GLY A 102 13.32 5.73 -0.07
N THR A 103 13.10 5.94 -1.37
CA THR A 103 11.88 5.47 -2.02
C THR A 103 11.73 3.95 -1.89
N LEU A 104 12.82 3.18 -2.05
CA LEU A 104 12.85 1.72 -1.94
C LEU A 104 12.49 1.16 -0.55
N CYS A 105 12.53 1.97 0.52
CA CYS A 105 12.03 1.56 1.84
C CYS A 105 10.54 1.89 2.04
N THR A 106 9.94 2.64 1.11
CA THR A 106 8.54 3.07 1.16
C THR A 106 7.64 2.37 0.15
N ILE A 107 8.21 1.70 -0.87
CA ILE A 107 7.47 0.94 -1.89
C ILE A 107 7.88 -0.53 -1.93
N THR A 108 6.98 -1.40 -2.40
CA THR A 108 7.25 -2.82 -2.65
C THR A 108 8.06 -2.98 -3.94
N HIS A 109 9.16 -3.72 -3.88
CA HIS A 109 9.98 -4.01 -5.07
C HIS A 109 9.47 -5.21 -5.88
N ALA A 110 9.58 -5.13 -7.21
CA ALA A 110 9.09 -6.14 -8.16
C ALA A 110 9.72 -7.54 -7.95
N SER A 111 10.94 -7.63 -7.41
CA SER A 111 11.60 -8.91 -7.12
C SER A 111 10.86 -9.77 -6.09
N VAL A 112 10.02 -9.18 -5.23
CA VAL A 112 9.17 -9.93 -4.28
C VAL A 112 7.95 -10.52 -4.99
N LEU A 113 7.43 -9.84 -6.02
CA LEU A 113 6.28 -10.31 -6.81
C LEU A 113 6.67 -11.42 -7.79
N ARG A 114 7.91 -11.38 -8.30
CA ARG A 114 8.43 -12.34 -9.27
C ARG A 114 8.14 -13.81 -8.93
N PRO A 115 8.57 -14.37 -7.78
CA PRO A 115 8.26 -15.75 -7.42
C PRO A 115 6.75 -16.01 -7.29
N LEU A 116 5.97 -15.02 -6.85
CA LEU A 116 4.51 -15.17 -6.72
C LEU A 116 3.84 -15.33 -8.08
N ILE A 117 4.28 -14.55 -9.08
CA ILE A 117 3.76 -14.65 -10.44
C ILE A 117 4.16 -15.98 -11.07
N ASP A 118 5.41 -16.42 -10.90
CA ASP A 118 5.87 -17.73 -11.39
C ASP A 118 5.02 -18.87 -10.81
N TYR A 119 4.74 -18.87 -9.50
CA TYR A 119 3.88 -19.89 -8.88
C TYR A 119 2.40 -19.78 -9.26
N ILE A 120 1.90 -18.58 -9.59
CA ILE A 120 0.55 -18.43 -10.17
C ILE A 120 0.49 -19.10 -11.53
N LEU A 121 1.47 -18.83 -12.40
CA LEU A 121 1.54 -19.40 -13.74
C LEU A 121 1.69 -20.92 -13.69
N LEU A 122 2.49 -21.43 -12.76
CA LEU A 122 2.62 -22.87 -12.50
C LEU A 122 1.29 -23.50 -12.06
N ALA A 123 0.53 -22.83 -11.18
CA ALA A 123 -0.78 -23.31 -10.70
C ALA A 123 -1.85 -23.36 -11.78
N THR A 124 -1.73 -22.55 -12.83
CA THR A 124 -2.76 -22.40 -13.87
C THR A 124 -2.32 -22.86 -15.26
N ALA A 125 -1.11 -23.44 -15.38
CA ALA A 125 -0.48 -23.75 -16.66
C ALA A 125 -0.49 -22.55 -17.62
N GLY A 126 -0.27 -21.34 -17.09
CA GLY A 126 -0.29 -20.08 -17.84
C GLY A 126 -1.67 -19.52 -18.20
N ASN A 127 -2.76 -20.28 -18.04
CA ASN A 127 -4.11 -19.79 -18.33
C ASN A 127 -4.68 -19.01 -17.12
N VAL A 128 -4.41 -17.72 -17.03
CA VAL A 128 -4.82 -16.87 -15.90
C VAL A 128 -4.80 -15.39 -16.29
N ASN A 129 -5.70 -14.60 -15.71
CA ASN A 129 -5.62 -13.14 -15.81
C ASN A 129 -4.86 -12.60 -14.59
N ILE A 130 -3.70 -11.99 -14.81
CA ILE A 130 -2.87 -11.42 -13.73
C ILE A 130 -2.95 -9.90 -13.79
N SER A 131 -3.33 -9.28 -12.66
CA SER A 131 -3.31 -7.83 -12.48
C SER A 131 -2.41 -7.43 -11.33
N ILE A 132 -1.49 -6.49 -11.56
CA ILE A 132 -0.72 -5.78 -10.52
C ILE A 132 -1.29 -4.38 -10.43
N CYS A 133 -1.79 -3.99 -9.25
CA CYS A 133 -2.52 -2.72 -9.15
C CYS A 133 -2.45 -2.09 -7.76
N ASP A 134 -2.57 -0.76 -7.70
CA ASP A 134 -2.64 0.01 -6.45
C ASP A 134 -3.43 1.30 -6.66
N VAL A 135 -3.89 1.90 -5.55
CA VAL A 135 -4.38 3.27 -5.46
C VAL A 135 -3.36 4.09 -4.64
N PRO A 136 -2.31 4.64 -5.27
CA PRO A 136 -1.30 5.43 -4.58
C PRO A 136 -1.83 6.80 -4.12
N LEU A 137 -0.96 7.64 -3.54
CA LEU A 137 -1.33 9.03 -3.24
C LEU A 137 -1.73 9.78 -4.53
N GLN A 138 -2.66 10.73 -4.44
CA GLN A 138 -3.12 11.48 -5.63
C GLN A 138 -1.97 12.22 -6.33
N SER A 139 -0.96 12.64 -5.57
CA SER A 139 0.22 13.35 -6.06
C SER A 139 1.28 12.45 -6.70
N ALA A 140 1.18 11.13 -6.55
CA ALA A 140 2.22 10.20 -7.00
C ALA A 140 2.33 10.15 -8.53
N ASN A 141 3.55 10.12 -9.05
CA ASN A 141 3.81 9.80 -10.44
C ASN A 141 3.86 8.28 -10.63
N TRP A 142 2.84 7.74 -11.31
CA TRP A 142 2.72 6.30 -11.57
C TRP A 142 3.92 5.74 -12.33
N ASN A 143 4.31 6.37 -13.45
CA ASN A 143 5.41 5.89 -14.27
C ASN A 143 6.72 5.85 -13.49
N ASN A 144 6.95 6.85 -12.61
CA ASN A 144 8.13 6.86 -11.76
C ASN A 144 8.07 5.77 -10.67
N LEU A 145 6.91 5.51 -10.06
CA LEU A 145 6.72 4.37 -9.14
C LEU A 145 7.08 3.04 -9.79
N ILE A 146 6.58 2.82 -11.01
CA ILE A 146 6.80 1.59 -11.78
C ILE A 146 8.28 1.43 -12.14
N PHE A 147 8.93 2.51 -12.58
CA PHE A 147 10.35 2.52 -12.88
C PHE A 147 11.20 2.23 -11.63
N LEU A 148 11.02 3.01 -10.55
CA LEU A 148 11.81 2.89 -9.31
C LEU A 148 11.60 1.53 -8.62
N GLY A 149 10.41 0.95 -8.73
CA GLY A 149 10.08 -0.35 -8.15
C GLY A 149 10.52 -1.55 -9.00
N GLY A 150 11.07 -1.33 -10.20
CA GLY A 150 11.54 -2.40 -11.07
C GLY A 150 10.45 -3.13 -11.87
N TYR A 151 9.25 -2.55 -11.95
CA TYR A 151 8.09 -3.22 -12.56
C TYR A 151 8.18 -3.24 -14.09
N ASN A 152 8.76 -2.22 -14.74
CA ASN A 152 8.95 -2.21 -16.19
C ASN A 152 9.66 -3.47 -16.68
N SER A 153 10.85 -3.75 -16.14
CA SER A 153 11.65 -4.91 -16.55
C SER A 153 10.99 -6.25 -16.20
N LEU A 154 10.19 -6.30 -15.13
CA LEU A 154 9.39 -7.48 -14.80
C LEU A 154 8.32 -7.74 -15.87
N ILE A 155 7.58 -6.71 -16.26
CA ILE A 155 6.53 -6.81 -17.28
C ILE A 155 7.15 -7.13 -18.65
N ASP A 156 8.25 -6.48 -19.02
CA ASP A 156 8.97 -6.74 -20.28
C ASP A 156 9.44 -8.20 -20.36
N PHE A 157 9.92 -8.76 -19.24
CA PHE A 157 10.29 -10.17 -19.16
C PHE A 157 9.10 -11.08 -19.45
N TYR A 158 7.94 -10.88 -18.81
CA TYR A 158 6.79 -11.75 -19.06
C TYR A 158 6.20 -11.56 -20.46
N SER A 159 6.18 -10.32 -20.95
CA SER A 159 5.70 -10.00 -22.29
C SER A 159 6.56 -10.65 -23.39
N SER A 160 7.87 -10.82 -23.19
CA SER A 160 8.74 -11.48 -24.18
C SER A 160 8.42 -12.97 -24.36
N TYR A 161 7.72 -13.58 -23.39
CA TYR A 161 7.19 -14.94 -23.46
C TYR A 161 5.69 -14.98 -23.78
N GLY A 162 5.11 -13.86 -24.23
CA GLY A 162 3.67 -13.78 -24.58
C GLY A 162 2.72 -13.77 -23.38
N ILE A 163 3.23 -13.57 -22.16
CA ILE A 163 2.43 -13.51 -20.95
C ILE A 163 2.04 -12.06 -20.67
N ASN A 164 0.75 -11.76 -20.78
CA ASN A 164 0.24 -10.42 -20.53
C ASN A 164 -0.12 -10.22 -19.05
N ILE A 165 0.52 -9.26 -18.39
CA ILE A 165 0.22 -8.86 -17.02
C ILE A 165 -0.27 -7.42 -17.02
N SER A 166 -1.47 -7.19 -16.49
CA SER A 166 -2.07 -5.86 -16.44
C SER A 166 -1.51 -5.06 -15.28
N LEU A 167 -0.81 -3.96 -15.55
CA LEU A 167 -0.28 -3.04 -14.54
C LEU A 167 -1.15 -1.78 -14.47
N ILE A 168 -1.94 -1.62 -13.39
CA ILE A 168 -3.09 -0.70 -13.37
C ILE A 168 -3.01 0.31 -12.21
N ASP A 169 -3.09 1.61 -12.55
CA ASP A 169 -3.31 2.71 -11.61
C ASP A 169 -4.81 2.87 -11.34
N LEU A 170 -5.28 2.47 -10.16
CA LEU A 170 -6.69 2.42 -9.82
C LEU A 170 -7.22 3.73 -9.21
N ARG A 171 -6.43 4.82 -9.21
CA ARG A 171 -6.88 6.12 -8.69
C ARG A 171 -8.04 6.68 -9.49
N LYS A 172 -9.12 7.06 -8.80
CA LYS A 172 -10.18 7.88 -9.38
C LYS A 172 -9.73 9.33 -9.59
N GLU A 173 -8.87 9.83 -8.70
CA GLU A 173 -8.38 11.20 -8.74
C GLU A 173 -6.84 11.28 -8.68
N ILE A 174 -6.26 12.08 -9.58
CA ILE A 174 -4.85 12.45 -9.58
C ILE A 174 -4.74 13.97 -9.37
N ALA A 175 -3.90 14.39 -8.44
CA ALA A 175 -3.67 15.79 -8.14
C ALA A 175 -2.34 16.25 -8.75
N ILE A 176 -2.39 17.34 -9.52
CA ILE A 176 -1.23 17.98 -10.14
C ILE A 176 -0.81 19.16 -9.25
N PHE A 177 0.47 19.20 -8.92
CA PHE A 177 1.08 20.22 -8.07
C PHE A 177 1.97 21.15 -8.90
N ASP A 178 2.07 22.42 -8.50
CA ASP A 178 3.11 23.32 -9.00
C ASP A 178 4.47 23.06 -8.29
N PRO A 179 5.58 23.67 -8.74
CA PRO A 179 6.90 23.52 -8.10
C PRO A 179 6.96 23.97 -6.63
N LEU A 180 5.89 24.59 -6.11
CA LEU A 180 5.79 25.05 -4.72
C LEU A 180 4.87 24.15 -3.87
N ASN A 181 4.51 22.98 -4.39
CA ASN A 181 3.65 21.97 -3.76
C ASN A 181 2.25 22.50 -3.44
N ILE A 182 1.67 23.25 -4.39
CA ILE A 182 0.27 23.69 -4.33
C ILE A 182 -0.51 22.96 -5.42
N ILE A 183 -1.68 22.43 -5.08
CA ILE A 183 -2.56 21.72 -6.02
C ILE A 183 -3.10 22.73 -7.03
N VAL A 184 -2.75 22.55 -8.31
CA VAL A 184 -3.21 23.40 -9.41
C VAL A 184 -4.40 22.78 -10.15
N LYS A 185 -4.49 21.45 -10.17
CA LYS A 185 -5.53 20.72 -10.91
C LYS A 185 -5.78 19.35 -10.27
N ARG A 186 -7.03 18.90 -10.27
CA ARG A 186 -7.43 17.52 -9.96
C ARG A 186 -8.00 16.87 -11.22
N LEU A 187 -7.49 15.70 -11.59
CA LEU A 187 -7.91 14.90 -12.74
C LEU A 187 -8.74 13.71 -12.26
N VAL A 188 -10.07 13.89 -12.27
CA VAL A 188 -11.02 12.83 -11.94
C VAL A 188 -11.34 12.03 -13.21
N LYS A 189 -11.08 10.72 -13.19
CA LYS A 189 -11.36 9.80 -14.29
C LYS A 189 -11.52 8.40 -13.73
N ASP A 190 -12.45 7.63 -14.27
CA ASP A 190 -12.50 6.20 -14.00
C ASP A 190 -11.34 5.51 -14.72
N ARG A 191 -10.40 4.97 -13.94
CA ARG A 191 -9.17 4.31 -14.44
C ARG A 191 -9.18 2.80 -14.27
N ASP A 192 -10.04 2.27 -13.41
CA ASP A 192 -10.29 0.83 -13.36
C ASP A 192 -11.01 0.37 -14.65
N PRO A 193 -10.44 -0.58 -15.42
CA PRO A 193 -11.08 -1.16 -16.60
C PRO A 193 -12.45 -1.82 -16.33
N LEU A 194 -12.65 -2.36 -15.13
CA LEU A 194 -13.92 -2.97 -14.72
C LEU A 194 -14.86 -1.98 -14.01
N GLY A 195 -14.42 -0.73 -13.81
CA GLY A 195 -15.16 0.31 -13.09
C GLY A 195 -15.06 0.17 -11.57
N TYR A 196 -15.84 0.98 -10.84
CA TYR A 196 -15.81 1.01 -9.38
C TYR A 196 -17.15 0.53 -8.80
N CYS A 197 -17.09 0.01 -7.58
CA CYS A 197 -18.25 -0.43 -6.82
C CYS A 197 -18.27 0.29 -5.46
N VAL A 198 -19.45 0.71 -5.02
CA VAL A 198 -19.66 1.21 -3.67
C VAL A 198 -19.99 0.04 -2.77
N VAL A 199 -19.23 -0.12 -1.69
CA VAL A 199 -19.49 -1.11 -0.63
C VAL A 199 -19.90 -0.35 0.62
N ASP A 200 -21.14 -0.51 1.05
CA ASP A 200 -21.67 0.10 2.28
C ASP A 200 -21.70 -0.93 3.41
N LEU A 201 -20.91 -0.68 4.45
CA LEU A 201 -20.87 -1.52 5.65
C LEU A 201 -21.96 -1.14 6.67
N ALA A 202 -22.68 -0.04 6.46
CA ALA A 202 -23.70 0.47 7.36
C ALA A 202 -23.24 0.44 8.82
N GLN A 203 -24.00 -0.19 9.72
CA GLN A 203 -23.67 -0.26 11.15
C GLN A 203 -22.55 -1.25 11.50
N LYS A 204 -22.13 -2.11 10.55
CA LYS A 204 -21.05 -3.08 10.75
C LYS A 204 -19.66 -2.46 10.61
N SER A 205 -19.57 -1.22 10.14
CA SER A 205 -18.32 -0.48 10.05
C SER A 205 -17.71 -0.26 11.44
N ALA A 206 -16.38 -0.40 11.53
CA ALA A 206 -15.61 -0.05 12.71
C ALA A 206 -15.65 1.46 13.03
N LEU A 207 -16.09 2.31 12.10
CA LEU A 207 -16.38 3.73 12.36
C LEU A 207 -17.71 3.94 13.08
N TYR A 208 -18.64 2.99 13.03
CA TYR A 208 -19.98 3.15 13.59
C TYR A 208 -19.99 3.53 15.09
N PRO A 209 -19.13 2.98 15.97
CA PRO A 209 -19.05 3.39 17.38
C PRO A 209 -18.67 4.86 17.62
N VAL A 210 -18.11 5.54 16.62
CA VAL A 210 -17.72 6.96 16.67
C VAL A 210 -18.49 7.82 15.65
N ILE A 211 -19.58 7.29 15.08
CA ILE A 211 -20.32 7.91 13.98
C ILE A 211 -21.01 9.22 14.37
N GLN A 212 -21.28 9.43 15.65
CA GLN A 212 -21.77 10.70 16.18
C GLN A 212 -20.82 11.87 15.87
N PHE A 213 -19.54 11.59 15.66
CA PHE A 213 -18.53 12.57 15.27
C PHE A 213 -18.34 12.68 13.76
N HIS A 214 -19.23 12.13 12.92
CA HIS A 214 -19.01 12.05 11.47
C HIS A 214 -18.71 13.39 10.79
N LYS A 215 -19.31 14.50 11.28
CA LYS A 215 -19.04 15.87 10.80
C LYS A 215 -17.60 16.32 11.04
N LYS A 216 -16.85 15.63 11.90
CA LYS A 216 -15.44 15.84 12.20
C LYS A 216 -14.51 14.94 11.41
N PHE A 217 -14.98 13.91 10.69
CA PHE A 217 -14.08 13.07 9.88
C PHE A 217 -13.39 13.90 8.79
N ARG A 218 -12.07 13.76 8.71
CA ARG A 218 -11.19 14.50 7.80
C ARG A 218 -10.18 13.58 7.14
N ILE A 219 -9.71 14.06 6.01
CA ILE A 219 -8.52 13.59 5.32
C ILE A 219 -7.77 14.81 4.79
N THR A 220 -6.44 14.75 4.88
CA THR A 220 -5.51 15.77 4.41
C THR A 220 -5.78 16.13 2.94
N ASP A 221 -5.61 17.40 2.59
CA ASP A 221 -5.78 17.96 1.24
C ASP A 221 -7.21 17.93 0.64
N TYR A 222 -8.22 17.47 1.38
CA TYR A 222 -9.62 17.49 0.96
C TYR A 222 -10.46 18.48 1.75
N HIS A 223 -11.59 18.87 1.16
CA HIS A 223 -12.60 19.67 1.86
C HIS A 223 -13.12 18.94 3.09
N GLY A 224 -13.32 19.68 4.19
CA GLY A 224 -13.65 19.07 5.48
C GLY A 224 -14.91 18.22 5.50
N LYS A 225 -15.85 18.40 4.57
CA LYS A 225 -17.09 17.61 4.48
C LYS A 225 -17.02 16.44 3.51
N ALA A 226 -15.89 16.17 2.86
CA ALA A 226 -15.79 15.13 1.83
C ALA A 226 -16.05 13.73 2.42
N VAL A 227 -15.39 13.42 3.54
CA VAL A 227 -15.53 12.12 4.23
C VAL A 227 -16.92 11.92 4.82
N SER A 228 -17.51 12.97 5.40
CA SER A 228 -18.81 12.86 6.08
C SER A 228 -20.00 12.61 5.14
N LYS A 229 -19.80 12.73 3.82
CA LYS A 229 -20.80 12.32 2.81
C LYS A 229 -20.93 10.80 2.71
N HIS A 230 -19.85 10.08 3.01
CA HIS A 230 -19.75 8.62 2.86
C HIS A 230 -19.84 7.88 4.18
N HIS A 231 -19.46 8.55 5.27
CA HIS A 231 -19.53 8.02 6.63
C HIS A 231 -20.44 8.90 7.48
N ASN A 232 -21.62 8.39 7.82
CA ASN A 232 -22.62 9.02 8.68
C ASN A 232 -23.59 7.97 9.26
N PHE A 233 -24.62 8.42 9.99
CA PHE A 233 -25.58 7.51 10.65
C PHE A 233 -26.29 6.53 9.71
N ASN A 234 -26.46 6.90 8.44
CA ASN A 234 -27.23 6.11 7.48
C ASN A 234 -26.34 5.13 6.69
N LYS A 235 -25.04 5.41 6.58
CA LYS A 235 -24.13 4.69 5.66
C LYS A 235 -22.66 4.86 6.04
N ASN A 236 -21.87 3.83 5.76
CA ASN A 236 -20.41 3.82 5.87
C ASN A 236 -19.84 3.18 4.60
N GLU A 237 -19.60 4.04 3.61
CA GLU A 237 -19.31 3.64 2.24
C GLU A 237 -17.81 3.69 1.92
N TYR A 238 -17.36 2.70 1.14
CA TYR A 238 -16.04 2.67 0.51
C TYR A 238 -16.20 2.50 -1.00
N LEU A 239 -15.29 3.10 -1.78
CA LEU A 239 -15.31 3.01 -3.24
C LEU A 239 -14.19 2.08 -3.69
N ILE A 240 -14.54 0.86 -4.08
CA ILE A 240 -13.59 -0.20 -4.38
C ILE A 240 -13.52 -0.45 -5.89
N PRO A 241 -12.32 -0.47 -6.50
CA PRO A 241 -12.14 -0.88 -7.87
C PRO A 241 -12.63 -2.33 -8.09
N LYS A 242 -13.44 -2.57 -9.12
CA LYS A 242 -13.94 -3.91 -9.45
C LYS A 242 -12.84 -4.86 -9.88
N THR A 243 -11.69 -4.39 -10.40
CA THR A 243 -10.50 -5.24 -10.59
C THR A 243 -10.05 -5.89 -9.28
N ILE A 244 -10.13 -5.17 -8.14
CA ILE A 244 -9.80 -5.74 -6.83
C ILE A 244 -10.86 -6.77 -6.42
N LEU A 245 -12.15 -6.43 -6.56
CA LEU A 245 -13.25 -7.30 -6.13
C LEU A 245 -13.41 -8.55 -7.01
N SER A 246 -12.97 -8.51 -8.27
CA SER A 246 -13.02 -9.64 -9.20
C SER A 246 -11.95 -10.72 -8.94
N ALA A 247 -11.06 -10.51 -7.97
CA ALA A 247 -10.00 -11.45 -7.63
C ALA A 247 -10.57 -12.77 -7.11
N ASN A 248 -10.19 -13.89 -7.73
CA ASN A 248 -10.36 -15.22 -7.15
C ASN A 248 -9.22 -15.52 -6.16
N PHE A 249 -8.02 -15.02 -6.47
CA PHE A 249 -6.86 -15.05 -5.60
C PHE A 249 -6.28 -13.65 -5.44
N PHE A 250 -6.35 -13.12 -4.22
CA PHE A 250 -5.81 -11.81 -3.85
C PHE A 250 -4.49 -11.97 -3.08
N LEU A 251 -3.41 -11.48 -3.68
CA LEU A 251 -2.07 -11.47 -3.10
C LEU A 251 -1.76 -10.07 -2.59
N ASN A 252 -1.75 -9.91 -1.26
CA ASN A 252 -1.37 -8.66 -0.62
C ASN A 252 0.16 -8.62 -0.45
N VAL A 253 0.84 -7.66 -1.08
CA VAL A 253 2.32 -7.60 -1.07
C VAL A 253 2.80 -6.29 -0.42
N PRO A 254 2.56 -6.12 0.90
CA PRO A 254 2.81 -4.86 1.60
C PRO A 254 4.31 -4.60 1.79
N LYS A 255 4.64 -3.33 2.09
CA LYS A 255 5.95 -2.90 2.56
C LYS A 255 5.94 -2.74 4.08
N LEU A 256 6.90 -3.33 4.80
CA LEU A 256 7.05 -3.11 6.23
C LEU A 256 7.66 -1.73 6.51
N LYS A 257 6.90 -0.84 7.15
CA LYS A 257 7.42 0.46 7.60
C LYS A 257 6.65 1.06 8.78
N THR A 258 7.28 1.90 9.57
CA THR A 258 6.61 2.65 10.65
C THR A 258 5.57 3.64 10.08
N HIS A 259 4.52 3.94 10.86
CA HIS A 259 3.45 4.86 10.47
C HIS A 259 2.89 5.64 11.67
N ARG A 260 3.11 6.96 11.70
CA ARG A 260 2.74 7.81 12.84
C ARG A 260 1.27 7.79 13.26
N LYS A 261 0.34 7.51 12.34
CA LYS A 261 -1.11 7.43 12.64
C LYS A 261 -1.60 6.03 13.01
N ALA A 262 -0.92 4.99 12.56
CA ALA A 262 -1.45 3.62 12.55
C ALA A 262 -0.52 2.62 13.25
N GLY A 263 0.56 3.11 13.87
CA GLY A 263 1.68 2.31 14.36
C GLY A 263 2.59 1.88 13.22
N ILE A 264 2.10 1.00 12.34
CA ILE A 264 2.85 0.44 11.23
C ILE A 264 2.07 0.49 9.91
N THR A 265 2.80 0.35 8.80
CA THR A 265 2.30 -0.07 7.50
C THR A 265 2.83 -1.48 7.26
N CYS A 266 1.92 -2.41 7.08
CA CYS A 266 2.19 -3.80 6.73
C CYS A 266 0.90 -4.38 6.09
N ALA A 267 0.52 -5.61 6.41
CA ALA A 267 -0.56 -6.37 5.77
C ALA A 267 -1.91 -5.65 5.85
N MET A 268 -2.40 -5.33 7.05
CA MET A 268 -3.74 -4.75 7.18
C MET A 268 -3.82 -3.39 6.50
N LYS A 269 -2.83 -2.53 6.76
CA LYS A 269 -2.83 -1.15 6.30
C LYS A 269 -2.65 -1.02 4.78
N ASN A 270 -2.03 -1.98 4.11
CA ASN A 270 -1.84 -1.91 2.66
C ASN A 270 -3.16 -1.87 1.88
N LEU A 271 -4.26 -2.32 2.50
CA LEU A 271 -5.61 -2.24 1.93
C LEU A 271 -6.18 -0.81 1.88
N ILE A 272 -5.56 0.18 2.54
CA ILE A 272 -5.87 1.59 2.23
C ILE A 272 -5.66 1.89 0.73
N GLY A 273 -4.78 1.14 0.06
CA GLY A 273 -4.54 1.20 -1.38
C GLY A 273 -5.57 0.48 -2.24
N ILE A 274 -6.64 -0.10 -1.70
CA ILE A 274 -7.75 -0.66 -2.49
C ILE A 274 -8.97 0.25 -2.58
N ASN A 275 -8.95 1.40 -1.91
CA ASN A 275 -10.04 2.37 -1.98
C ASN A 275 -9.71 3.46 -3.02
N GLY A 276 -10.47 3.48 -4.12
CA GLY A 276 -10.20 4.23 -5.35
C GLY A 276 -10.25 5.75 -5.21
N ASP A 277 -11.02 6.26 -4.25
CA ASP A 277 -11.11 7.68 -3.92
C ASP A 277 -10.78 7.91 -2.44
N LYS A 278 -9.63 8.53 -2.17
CA LYS A 278 -9.15 8.76 -0.81
C LYS A 278 -10.11 9.61 0.03
N SER A 279 -10.98 10.41 -0.58
CA SER A 279 -11.99 11.19 0.16
C SER A 279 -13.02 10.33 0.91
N TRP A 280 -13.05 9.02 0.66
CA TRP A 280 -13.90 8.04 1.33
C TRP A 280 -13.20 7.37 2.53
N ILE A 281 -12.01 7.85 2.91
CA ILE A 281 -11.25 7.32 4.05
C ILE A 281 -11.17 8.38 5.13
N ALA A 282 -11.66 8.06 6.33
CA ALA A 282 -11.45 8.89 7.51
C ALA A 282 -10.02 8.69 8.04
N HIS A 283 -9.17 9.73 7.97
CA HIS A 283 -7.82 9.68 8.53
C HIS A 283 -7.78 10.11 10.00
N HIS A 284 -8.64 11.05 10.39
CA HIS A 284 -8.75 11.58 11.74
C HIS A 284 -10.10 12.30 11.91
N ARG A 285 -10.47 12.59 13.15
CA ARG A 285 -11.52 13.52 13.57
C ARG A 285 -10.88 14.86 13.91
N ALA A 286 -11.37 15.94 13.30
CA ALA A 286 -10.89 17.30 13.56
C ALA A 286 -10.97 17.69 15.04
N GLY A 287 -9.94 18.37 15.54
CA GLY A 287 -9.85 18.87 16.90
C GLY A 287 -9.11 17.95 17.89
N ALA A 288 -8.97 18.44 19.14
CA ALA A 288 -8.33 17.71 20.23
C ALA A 288 -9.19 16.57 20.77
N CYS A 289 -8.52 15.61 21.43
CA CYS A 289 -9.14 14.46 22.11
C CYS A 289 -10.24 14.85 23.09
N GLN A 290 -9.98 15.88 23.92
CA GLN A 290 -10.94 16.37 24.91
C GLN A 290 -12.26 16.88 24.32
N PHE A 291 -12.32 17.11 23.00
CA PHE A 291 -13.50 17.55 22.29
C PHE A 291 -14.02 16.49 21.30
N GLY A 292 -13.62 15.22 21.43
CA GLY A 292 -14.02 14.13 20.53
C GLY A 292 -13.33 14.16 19.16
N GLY A 293 -12.26 14.94 19.01
CA GLY A 293 -11.34 14.84 17.88
C GLY A 293 -10.21 13.84 18.17
N ASP A 294 -9.34 13.60 17.20
CA ASP A 294 -8.06 12.89 17.39
C ASP A 294 -6.98 13.46 16.45
N GLU A 295 -7.16 14.71 16.01
CA GLU A 295 -6.22 15.40 15.14
C GLU A 295 -4.89 15.67 15.85
N TYR A 296 -4.96 15.92 17.17
CA TYR A 296 -3.85 16.19 18.07
C TYR A 296 -4.21 15.83 19.52
N PRO A 297 -3.21 15.55 20.39
CA PRO A 297 -3.45 15.16 21.78
C PRO A 297 -4.11 16.28 22.61
N ARG A 298 -3.57 17.50 22.53
CA ARG A 298 -4.04 18.67 23.28
C ARG A 298 -4.08 19.91 22.40
N PHE A 299 -5.01 20.80 22.68
CA PHE A 299 -5.12 22.07 21.96
C PHE A 299 -3.97 23.00 22.34
N HIS A 300 -3.26 23.50 21.33
CA HIS A 300 -2.23 24.52 21.49
C HIS A 300 -2.52 25.68 20.55
N LEU A 301 -2.89 26.84 21.10
CA LEU A 301 -3.33 28.02 20.33
C LEU A 301 -2.31 28.42 19.25
N LYS A 302 -1.01 28.40 19.58
CA LYS A 302 0.08 28.71 18.63
C LYS A 302 0.09 27.76 17.43
N ASN A 303 -0.04 26.45 17.67
CA ASN A 303 -0.02 25.45 16.61
C ASN A 303 -1.32 25.50 15.79
N TYR A 304 -2.45 25.69 16.46
CA TYR A 304 -3.75 25.89 15.81
C TYR A 304 -3.73 27.10 14.88
N LEU A 305 -3.34 28.28 15.37
CA LEU A 305 -3.25 29.50 14.55
C LEU A 305 -2.28 29.34 13.39
N ARG A 306 -1.10 28.77 13.64
CA ARG A 306 -0.12 28.50 12.58
C ARG A 306 -0.68 27.55 11.52
N TRP A 307 -1.30 26.45 11.93
CA TRP A 307 -1.91 25.47 11.03
C TRP A 307 -3.03 26.07 10.20
N HIS A 308 -3.99 26.74 10.85
CA HIS A 308 -5.12 27.38 10.15
C HIS A 308 -4.67 28.52 9.24
N LEU A 309 -3.64 29.28 9.62
CA LEU A 309 -3.03 30.28 8.74
C LEU A 309 -2.43 29.60 7.50
N TRP A 310 -1.66 28.52 7.66
CA TRP A 310 -1.11 27.77 6.53
C TRP A 310 -2.20 27.14 5.65
N ALA A 311 -3.23 26.54 6.25
CA ALA A 311 -4.36 25.97 5.53
C ALA A 311 -5.14 27.04 4.75
N PHE A 312 -5.38 28.21 5.36
CA PHE A 312 -6.01 29.36 4.72
C PHE A 312 -5.17 29.87 3.55
N LEU A 313 -3.87 30.09 3.76
CA LEU A 313 -2.92 30.55 2.75
C LEU A 313 -2.86 29.61 1.54
N LYS A 314 -2.96 28.28 1.76
CA LYS A 314 -3.00 27.26 0.70
C LYS A 314 -4.36 27.12 0.00
N SER A 315 -5.47 27.46 0.67
CA SER A 315 -6.83 27.22 0.16
C SER A 315 -7.33 28.28 -0.82
N TYR A 316 -6.76 29.50 -0.83
CA TYR A 316 -7.21 30.60 -1.68
C TYR A 316 -6.21 30.98 -2.76
N LYS A 317 -6.64 30.98 -4.03
CA LYS A 317 -5.80 31.34 -5.19
C LYS A 317 -5.11 32.71 -5.06
N HIS A 318 -5.76 33.69 -4.43
CA HIS A 318 -5.23 35.04 -4.25
C HIS A 318 -4.18 35.15 -3.13
N THR A 319 -4.23 34.26 -2.13
CA THR A 319 -3.22 34.19 -1.05
C THR A 319 -2.04 33.31 -1.41
N ILE A 320 -2.12 32.54 -2.51
CA ILE A 320 -1.01 31.73 -3.02
C ILE A 320 0.24 32.59 -3.20
N TRP A 321 0.15 33.79 -3.78
CA TRP A 321 1.33 34.66 -3.95
C TRP A 321 1.97 35.04 -2.61
N LEU A 322 1.17 35.34 -1.59
CA LEU A 322 1.65 35.62 -0.23
C LEU A 322 2.25 34.38 0.42
N ALA A 323 1.63 33.21 0.26
CA ALA A 323 2.17 31.92 0.71
C ALA A 323 3.52 31.61 0.03
N LYS A 324 3.64 31.90 -1.28
CA LYS A 324 4.88 31.77 -2.06
C LYS A 324 5.95 32.74 -1.57
N LEU A 325 5.59 33.99 -1.25
CA LEU A 325 6.50 35.01 -0.70
C LEU A 325 7.00 34.61 0.70
N ILE A 326 6.10 34.23 1.61
CA ILE A 326 6.46 33.75 2.96
C ILE A 326 7.36 32.52 2.85
N LYS A 327 7.01 31.55 1.99
CA LYS A 327 7.81 30.34 1.78
C LYS A 327 9.19 30.67 1.19
N LYS A 328 9.30 31.65 0.27
CA LYS A 328 10.56 32.12 -0.34
C LYS A 328 11.45 32.85 0.67
N LEU A 329 10.87 33.71 1.51
CA LEU A 329 11.58 34.41 2.59
C LEU A 329 12.06 33.44 3.67
N TYR A 330 11.21 32.48 4.05
CA TYR A 330 11.60 31.38 4.93
C TYR A 330 12.70 30.51 4.32
N TYR A 331 12.59 30.15 3.02
CA TYR A 331 13.63 29.46 2.27
C TYR A 331 14.96 30.19 2.40
N LYS A 332 14.99 31.48 2.00
CA LYS A 332 16.22 32.29 2.00
C LYS A 332 16.88 32.41 3.38
N LYS A 333 16.08 32.39 4.46
CA LYS A 333 16.57 32.56 5.83
C LYS A 333 17.00 31.24 6.50
N VAL A 334 16.41 30.11 6.11
CA VAL A 334 16.59 28.82 6.78
C VAL A 334 17.48 27.86 6.00
N THR A 335 17.57 27.99 4.66
CA THR A 335 18.22 26.94 3.88
C THR A 335 19.75 27.02 3.81
N ALA A 336 20.42 28.17 3.81
CA ALA A 336 21.90 28.25 3.68
C ALA A 336 22.52 27.24 2.68
N GLY A 337 21.81 26.88 1.60
CA GLY A 337 22.20 25.85 0.62
C GLY A 337 21.57 24.44 0.75
N LYS A 338 20.88 24.09 1.85
CA LYS A 338 20.20 22.78 2.07
C LYS A 338 18.72 22.80 1.69
N THR A 339 18.16 21.70 1.19
CA THR A 339 16.72 21.62 0.86
C THR A 339 15.85 21.58 2.14
N ILE A 340 14.65 22.20 2.13
CA ILE A 340 13.72 22.22 3.28
C ILE A 340 13.39 20.80 3.78
N GLU A 341 13.33 19.84 2.87
CA GLU A 341 13.05 18.44 3.18
C GLU A 341 14.17 17.80 4.02
N SER A 342 15.44 18.12 3.73
CA SER A 342 16.57 17.67 4.57
C SER A 342 16.56 18.30 5.97
N LEU A 343 16.09 19.54 6.10
CA LEU A 343 16.00 20.25 7.38
C LEU A 343 14.80 19.83 8.23
N LYS A 344 13.70 19.40 7.59
CA LYS A 344 12.55 18.79 8.27
C LYS A 344 12.88 17.42 8.86
N MET A 345 13.76 16.66 8.21
CA MET A 345 14.23 15.36 8.75
C MET A 345 15.16 15.51 9.96
N THR A 346 15.86 16.63 10.10
CA THR A 346 16.80 16.88 11.22
C THR A 346 16.22 17.72 12.34
N SER A 347 14.98 18.19 12.22
CA SER A 347 14.39 19.06 13.23
C SER A 347 13.27 18.36 13.98
N ASP A 348 13.35 18.38 15.31
CA ASP A 348 12.34 17.88 16.27
C ASP A 348 10.98 18.62 16.20
N PHE A 349 10.67 19.27 15.08
CA PHE A 349 9.39 19.92 14.84
C PHE A 349 8.31 18.86 14.57
N HIS A 350 7.92 18.13 15.62
CA HIS A 350 6.75 17.27 15.65
C HIS A 350 5.48 18.11 15.56
N ASP A 351 5.09 18.49 14.35
CA ASP A 351 3.70 18.86 14.10
C ASP A 351 2.83 17.61 14.18
N MET A 352 2.33 17.32 15.37
CA MET A 352 1.32 16.29 15.65
C MET A 352 -0.05 16.76 15.15
N MET A 353 -0.15 17.16 13.88
CA MET A 353 -1.39 17.56 13.23
C MET A 353 -1.91 16.41 12.35
N GLU A 354 -3.16 16.54 11.89
CA GLU A 354 -3.82 15.57 10.99
C GLU A 354 -3.90 14.14 11.53
N GLY A 355 -3.85 13.97 12.86
CA GLY A 355 -3.85 12.68 13.52
C GLY A 355 -2.51 11.94 13.43
N SER A 356 -1.39 12.65 13.23
CA SER A 356 -0.03 12.10 13.13
C SER A 356 0.62 11.82 14.49
N TRP A 357 -0.07 11.02 15.30
CA TRP A 357 0.35 10.62 16.64
C TRP A 357 -0.33 9.30 17.06
N TYR A 358 0.23 8.65 18.08
CA TYR A 358 -0.16 7.31 18.53
C TYR A 358 -1.60 7.19 19.06
N GLY A 359 -2.25 8.29 19.45
CA GLY A 359 -3.63 8.30 19.93
C GLY A 359 -4.68 8.52 18.85
N ASN A 360 -4.33 8.39 17.57
CA ASN A 360 -5.31 8.39 16.48
C ASN A 360 -6.25 7.18 16.63
N ASP A 361 -7.55 7.45 16.69
CA ASP A 361 -8.60 6.46 16.89
C ASP A 361 -9.61 6.47 15.71
N THR A 362 -9.14 6.87 14.52
CA THR A 362 -9.97 6.93 13.31
C THR A 362 -9.42 6.03 12.22
N ILE A 363 -8.13 6.14 11.88
CA ILE A 363 -7.60 5.48 10.68
C ILE A 363 -7.64 3.95 10.77
N TRP A 364 -7.40 3.38 11.94
CA TRP A 364 -7.40 1.93 12.15
C TRP A 364 -8.79 1.32 11.87
N ARG A 365 -9.86 2.09 12.08
CA ARG A 365 -11.25 1.68 11.80
C ARG A 365 -11.46 1.51 10.30
N CYS A 366 -11.00 2.46 9.50
CA CYS A 366 -11.02 2.33 8.04
C CYS A 366 -10.14 1.18 7.55
N ILE A 367 -9.00 0.93 8.20
CA ILE A 367 -8.15 -0.21 7.88
C ILE A 367 -8.92 -1.52 8.13
N ALA A 368 -9.58 -1.66 9.30
CA ALA A 368 -10.38 -2.83 9.63
C ALA A 368 -11.52 -3.05 8.63
N ASP A 369 -12.23 -1.99 8.26
CA ASP A 369 -13.32 -2.04 7.29
C ASP A 369 -12.86 -2.52 5.91
N LEU A 370 -11.73 -2.00 5.40
CA LEU A 370 -11.19 -2.44 4.12
C LEU A 370 -10.67 -3.88 4.15
N ASN A 371 -10.16 -4.34 5.30
CA ASN A 371 -9.86 -5.76 5.51
C ASN A 371 -11.13 -6.61 5.48
N HIS A 372 -12.22 -6.17 6.12
CA HIS A 372 -13.50 -6.87 6.04
C HIS A 372 -13.99 -6.95 4.57
N ILE A 373 -13.96 -5.83 3.85
CA ILE A 373 -14.41 -5.77 2.46
C ILE A 373 -13.64 -6.74 1.56
N ILE A 374 -12.30 -6.80 1.66
CA ILE A 374 -11.52 -7.69 0.78
C ILE A 374 -11.77 -9.17 1.03
N PHE A 375 -12.25 -9.58 2.20
CA PHE A 375 -12.61 -10.97 2.42
C PHE A 375 -14.03 -11.29 1.97
N PHE A 376 -14.98 -10.38 2.18
CA PHE A 376 -16.41 -10.72 2.20
C PHE A 376 -17.27 -10.00 1.17
N ALA A 377 -16.82 -8.88 0.57
CA ALA A 377 -17.58 -8.20 -0.48
C ALA A 377 -17.38 -8.91 -1.82
N ASP A 378 -18.43 -9.20 -2.59
CA ASP A 378 -18.31 -9.68 -3.98
C ASP A 378 -18.07 -8.53 -4.99
N ILE A 379 -18.06 -8.84 -6.29
CA ILE A 379 -17.83 -7.87 -7.38
C ILE A 379 -18.92 -6.79 -7.47
N ASN A 380 -20.11 -7.06 -6.95
CA ASN A 380 -21.24 -6.12 -6.91
C ASN A 380 -21.28 -5.34 -5.59
N GLY A 381 -20.33 -5.59 -4.69
CA GLY A 381 -20.23 -4.92 -3.39
C GLY A 381 -21.16 -5.49 -2.33
N GLN A 382 -21.78 -6.65 -2.58
CA GLN A 382 -22.60 -7.32 -1.58
C GLN A 382 -21.70 -8.04 -0.58
N MET A 383 -21.95 -7.81 0.70
CA MET A 383 -21.24 -8.48 1.81
C MET A 383 -21.82 -9.87 2.06
N HIS A 384 -20.97 -10.88 2.08
CA HIS A 384 -21.31 -12.27 2.38
C HIS A 384 -20.86 -12.69 3.78
N HIS A 385 -21.43 -13.78 4.30
CA HIS A 385 -21.04 -14.34 5.60
C HIS A 385 -19.68 -15.03 5.54
N ASP A 386 -19.44 -15.79 4.47
CA ASP A 386 -18.19 -16.51 4.25
C ASP A 386 -17.29 -15.74 3.27
N PRO A 387 -15.95 -15.89 3.37
CA PRO A 387 -15.05 -15.22 2.45
C PRO A 387 -15.29 -15.68 1.01
N VAL A 388 -15.21 -14.74 0.07
CA VAL A 388 -15.53 -14.96 -1.34
C VAL A 388 -14.30 -15.11 -2.24
N ARG A 389 -13.10 -14.97 -1.68
CA ARG A 389 -11.83 -15.07 -2.42
C ARG A 389 -10.70 -15.65 -1.58
N ASN A 390 -9.76 -16.30 -2.25
CA ASN A 390 -8.53 -16.76 -1.63
C ASN A 390 -7.59 -15.59 -1.36
N TYR A 391 -6.81 -15.70 -0.29
CA TYR A 391 -5.95 -14.62 0.19
C TYR A 391 -4.61 -15.17 0.67
N LEU A 392 -3.52 -14.49 0.32
CA LEU A 392 -2.19 -14.69 0.87
C LEU A 392 -1.50 -13.34 0.96
N THR A 393 -0.76 -13.11 2.04
CA THR A 393 0.11 -11.93 2.17
C THR A 393 1.56 -12.34 2.10
N VAL A 394 2.37 -11.56 1.39
CA VAL A 394 3.84 -11.69 1.39
C VAL A 394 4.45 -10.30 1.60
N VAL A 395 5.03 -10.08 2.77
CA VAL A 395 5.57 -8.78 3.19
C VAL A 395 6.97 -8.58 2.64
N ASP A 396 7.18 -7.48 1.93
CA ASP A 396 8.49 -6.94 1.62
C ASP A 396 9.05 -6.21 2.85
N ALA A 397 9.95 -6.88 3.57
CA ALA A 397 10.76 -6.31 4.63
C ALA A 397 12.26 -6.46 4.32
N VAL A 398 12.65 -6.50 3.03
CA VAL A 398 14.06 -6.59 2.62
C VAL A 398 14.79 -5.31 3.00
N ILE A 399 14.27 -4.19 2.50
CA ILE A 399 14.60 -2.85 2.96
C ILE A 399 13.32 -2.27 3.57
N ALA A 400 13.17 -2.37 4.90
CA ALA A 400 12.05 -1.82 5.65
C ALA A 400 12.23 -0.31 5.91
N GLY A 401 11.17 0.37 6.33
CA GLY A 401 11.21 1.78 6.71
C GLY A 401 11.02 2.01 8.21
N GLU A 402 11.92 2.72 8.88
CA GLU A 402 11.78 3.10 10.30
C GLU A 402 11.68 4.62 10.50
N ASN A 403 11.54 5.08 11.74
CA ASN A 403 11.42 6.50 12.10
C ASN A 403 10.19 7.20 11.49
N GLU A 404 10.37 8.35 10.83
CA GLU A 404 9.32 9.31 10.45
C GLU A 404 8.48 8.85 9.24
N GLY A 405 7.58 7.90 9.47
CA GLY A 405 6.58 7.46 8.48
C GLY A 405 5.35 8.38 8.40
N PRO A 406 4.57 8.34 7.30
CA PRO A 406 4.59 7.30 6.27
C PRO A 406 5.51 7.52 5.05
N MET A 407 6.12 8.70 4.93
CA MET A 407 6.70 9.17 3.66
C MET A 407 8.18 9.51 3.75
N GLN A 408 8.70 9.67 4.96
CA GLN A 408 10.09 10.08 5.23
C GLN A 408 10.78 9.03 6.10
N ASN A 409 10.39 7.77 5.92
CA ASN A 409 10.95 6.65 6.65
C ASN A 409 12.46 6.55 6.35
N MET A 410 13.25 6.21 7.36
CA MET A 410 14.66 5.88 7.17
C MET A 410 14.78 4.42 6.70
N PRO A 411 15.56 4.12 5.65
CA PRO A 411 15.80 2.76 5.21
C PRO A 411 16.50 1.91 6.28
N LYS A 412 15.93 0.74 6.56
CA LYS A 412 16.47 -0.29 7.45
C LYS A 412 16.61 -1.59 6.67
N ASN A 413 17.83 -2.12 6.60
CA ASN A 413 18.10 -3.40 5.96
C ASN A 413 17.66 -4.54 6.89
N ALA A 414 16.36 -4.84 6.91
CA ALA A 414 15.81 -5.89 7.75
C ALA A 414 16.05 -7.29 7.14
N GLY A 415 16.10 -7.41 5.81
CA GLY A 415 16.45 -8.67 5.13
C GLY A 415 15.47 -9.80 5.42
N ILE A 416 14.17 -9.50 5.49
CA ILE A 416 13.14 -10.47 5.87
C ILE A 416 12.02 -10.49 4.83
N ILE A 417 11.48 -11.68 4.58
CA ILE A 417 10.16 -11.89 3.98
C ILE A 417 9.27 -12.54 5.04
N LEU A 418 8.07 -11.98 5.24
CA LEU A 418 7.02 -12.61 6.03
C LEU A 418 5.89 -13.07 5.12
N SER A 419 5.22 -14.17 5.45
CA SER A 419 4.06 -14.63 4.68
C SER A 419 3.02 -15.28 5.58
N GLY A 420 1.75 -15.20 5.19
CA GLY A 420 0.66 -15.82 5.93
C GLY A 420 -0.72 -15.47 5.39
N PHE A 421 -1.75 -16.04 6.03
CA PHE A 421 -3.14 -15.94 5.55
C PHE A 421 -3.98 -14.93 6.32
N ASN A 422 -3.56 -14.58 7.54
CA ASN A 422 -4.27 -13.65 8.40
C ASN A 422 -3.46 -12.34 8.53
N PRO A 423 -3.96 -11.20 7.99
CA PRO A 423 -3.20 -9.96 7.98
C PRO A 423 -2.94 -9.40 9.38
N LEU A 424 -3.83 -9.65 10.36
CA LEU A 424 -3.61 -9.20 11.74
C LEU A 424 -2.47 -9.97 12.40
N MET A 425 -2.39 -11.29 12.21
CA MET A 425 -1.30 -12.10 12.75
C MET A 425 0.05 -11.70 12.16
N ILE A 426 0.09 -11.38 10.87
CA ILE A 426 1.30 -10.91 10.21
C ILE A 426 1.74 -9.56 10.80
N ASP A 427 0.80 -8.62 10.95
CA ASP A 427 1.09 -7.31 11.54
C ASP A 427 1.60 -7.45 12.98
N TYR A 428 1.03 -8.36 13.78
CA TYR A 428 1.47 -8.65 15.15
C TYR A 428 2.89 -9.23 15.23
N ILE A 429 3.26 -10.13 14.31
CA ILE A 429 4.62 -10.70 14.25
C ILE A 429 5.63 -9.70 13.68
N ALA A 430 5.19 -8.75 12.86
CA ALA A 430 6.06 -7.74 12.24
C ALA A 430 6.40 -6.55 13.16
N THR A 431 5.64 -6.35 14.25
CA THR A 431 5.90 -5.35 15.31
C THR A 431 6.70 -5.96 16.45
#